data_AF-A0A1Z7YVK4-F1
#
_entry.id   AF-A0A1Z7YVK4-F1
#
_cell.length_a   1.000
_cell.length_b   1.000
_cell.length_c   1.000
_cell.angle_alpha   90.00
_cell.angle_beta   90.00
_cell.angle_gamma   90.00
#
_symmetry.space_group_name_H-M   'P 1'
#
loop_
_entity.id
_entity.type
_entity.pdbx_description
1 polymer ?
#
loop_
_entity_poly.entity_id
_entity_poly.type
_entity_poly.pdbx_seq_one_letter_code
_entity_poly.pdbx_strand_id
1 'polypeptide(L)'
;MIRAFNSPKARKRYVEGRQARLRAEVFNQLQDLAVNYSCVYLRPEHASQHRRGWDSVTVIDIDVAVKKVKAGQAKLLPETARQLHPQQKQGN
;
A
#
# COMPACT_ATOMS: atom_id res chain seq x y z
N MET A 1 12.32 24.39 -4.77
CA MET A 1 12.73 23.19 -4.00
C MET A 1 12.48 21.91 -4.81
N ILE A 2 13.33 21.60 -5.80
CA ILE A 2 13.12 20.47 -6.74
C ILE A 2 14.36 19.58 -6.79
N ARG A 3 14.71 18.85 -5.72
CA ARG A 3 15.75 17.79 -5.76
C ARG A 3 15.51 16.64 -4.77
N ALA A 4 14.25 16.25 -4.53
CA ALA A 4 13.96 15.11 -3.66
C ALA A 4 14.08 13.73 -4.37
N PHE A 5 14.11 13.72 -5.71
CA PHE A 5 14.14 12.50 -6.51
C PHE A 5 15.18 12.58 -7.64
N ASN A 6 16.09 11.61 -7.67
CA ASN A 6 17.17 11.53 -8.66
C ASN A 6 16.68 11.22 -10.09
N SER A 7 15.41 10.85 -10.28
CA SER A 7 14.77 10.68 -11.59
C SER A 7 13.25 10.55 -11.46
N PRO A 8 12.48 10.73 -12.56
CA PRO A 8 11.05 10.41 -12.60
C PRO A 8 10.76 8.95 -12.21
N LYS A 9 11.64 8.01 -12.58
CA LYS A 9 11.54 6.59 -12.20
C LYS A 9 11.67 6.40 -10.69
N ALA A 10 12.62 7.09 -10.05
CA ALA A 10 12.77 7.05 -8.60
C ALA A 10 11.54 7.62 -7.87
N ARG A 11 10.96 8.71 -8.39
CA ARG A 11 9.70 9.26 -7.88
C ARG A 11 8.54 8.27 -8.00
N LYS A 12 8.43 7.57 -9.12
CA LYS A 12 7.40 6.54 -9.32
C LYS A 12 7.49 5.45 -8.24
N ARG A 13 8.69 4.92 -7.99
CA ARG A 13 8.92 3.88 -6.96
C ARG A 13 8.57 4.34 -5.55
N TYR A 14 8.89 5.60 -5.23
CA TYR A 14 8.51 6.21 -3.97
C TYR A 14 6.98 6.28 -3.82
N VAL A 15 6.27 6.73 -4.86
CA VAL A 15 4.80 6.81 -4.82
C VAL A 15 4.18 5.41 -4.68
N GLU A 16 4.70 4.41 -5.40
CA GLU A 16 4.25 3.02 -5.28
C GLU A 16 4.44 2.48 -3.87
N GLY A 17 5.60 2.73 -3.24
CA GLY A 17 5.83 2.32 -1.86
C GLY A 17 4.88 2.97 -0.86
N ARG A 18 4.60 4.26 -1.05
CA ARG A 18 3.64 5.00 -0.23
C ARG A 18 2.22 4.43 -0.39
N GLN A 19 1.81 4.13 -1.62
CA GLN A 19 0.51 3.52 -1.89
C GLN A 19 0.40 2.09 -1.33
N ALA A 20 1.48 1.30 -1.41
CA ALA A 20 1.52 -0.04 -0.86
C ALA A 20 1.30 -0.02 0.67
N ARG A 21 1.96 0.90 1.39
CA ARG A 21 1.75 1.03 2.85
C ARG A 21 0.33 1.44 3.16
N LEU A 22 -0.20 2.47 2.50
CA LEU A 22 -1.57 2.93 2.71
C LEU A 22 -2.59 1.83 2.48
N ARG A 23 -2.42 1.02 1.43
CA ARG A 23 -3.28 -0.12 1.15
C ARG A 23 -3.22 -1.17 2.26
N ALA A 24 -2.02 -1.54 2.71
CA ALA A 24 -1.85 -2.52 3.77
C ALA A 24 -2.48 -2.07 5.09
N GLU A 25 -2.30 -0.80 5.46
CA GLU A 25 -2.88 -0.20 6.67
C GLU A 25 -4.40 -0.12 6.60
N VAL A 26 -4.96 0.27 5.45
CA VAL A 26 -6.41 0.29 5.27
C VAL A 26 -6.98 -1.12 5.36
N PHE A 27 -6.32 -2.14 4.81
CA PHE A 27 -6.74 -3.53 4.97
C PHE A 27 -6.62 -4.03 6.40
N ASN A 28 -5.59 -3.63 7.13
CA ASN A 28 -5.48 -3.92 8.56
C ASN A 28 -6.68 -3.35 9.33
N GLN A 29 -6.98 -2.07 9.13
CA GLN A 29 -8.05 -1.38 9.85
C GLN A 29 -9.47 -1.85 9.48
N LEU A 30 -9.67 -2.39 8.27
CA LEU A 30 -10.99 -2.79 7.79
C LEU A 30 -11.24 -4.30 7.78
N GLN A 31 -10.17 -5.11 7.72
CA GLN A 31 -10.24 -6.57 7.54
C GLN A 31 -9.31 -7.33 8.51
N ASP A 32 -8.66 -6.64 9.44
CA ASP A 32 -7.72 -7.20 10.43
C ASP A 32 -6.54 -7.99 9.83
N LEU A 33 -6.09 -7.56 8.65
CA LEU A 33 -4.98 -8.20 7.95
C LEU A 33 -3.63 -7.63 8.40
N ALA A 34 -2.62 -8.49 8.55
CA ALA A 34 -1.29 -8.07 8.99
C ALA A 34 -0.62 -7.10 8.00
N VAL A 35 0.02 -6.04 8.52
CA VAL A 35 0.74 -5.06 7.71
C VAL A 35 2.16 -5.55 7.42
N ASN A 36 2.35 -6.21 6.28
CA ASN A 36 3.64 -6.71 5.83
C ASN A 36 4.26 -5.83 4.75
N TYR A 37 5.54 -5.51 4.89
CA TYR A 37 6.29 -4.83 3.83
C TYR A 37 6.47 -5.78 2.62
N SER A 38 5.97 -5.36 1.46
CA SER A 38 6.17 -6.05 0.19
C SER A 38 6.79 -5.11 -0.85
N CYS A 39 7.82 -5.56 -1.56
CA CYS A 39 8.46 -4.80 -2.63
C CYS A 39 8.62 -5.66 -3.89
N VAL A 40 8.20 -5.12 -5.03
CA VAL A 40 8.32 -5.80 -6.34
C VAL A 40 9.72 -5.66 -6.97
N TYR A 41 10.56 -4.80 -6.42
CA TYR A 41 11.85 -4.46 -7.01
C TYR A 41 12.96 -5.35 -6.47
N LEU A 42 13.65 -6.04 -7.38
CA LEU A 42 14.79 -6.91 -7.05
C LEU A 42 16.11 -6.15 -6.82
N ARG A 43 16.28 -4.98 -7.48
CA ARG A 43 17.51 -4.19 -7.34
C ARG A 43 17.52 -3.42 -6.03
N PRO A 44 18.60 -3.48 -5.23
CA PRO A 44 18.67 -2.84 -3.91
C PRO A 44 18.35 -1.34 -3.93
N GLU A 45 18.84 -0.59 -4.92
CA GLU A 45 18.60 0.86 -5.02
C GLU A 45 17.13 1.17 -5.28
N HIS A 46 16.47 0.33 -6.08
CA HIS A 46 15.05 0.47 -6.37
C HIS A 46 14.19 0.08 -5.18
N ALA A 47 14.57 -0.99 -4.47
CA ALA A 47 13.92 -1.42 -3.23
C ALA A 47 14.06 -0.34 -2.14
N SER A 48 15.23 0.30 -2.02
CA SER A 48 15.45 1.43 -1.10
C SER A 48 14.55 2.62 -1.44
N GLN A 49 14.43 2.99 -2.72
CA GLN A 49 13.52 4.07 -3.16
C GLN A 49 12.06 3.76 -2.83
N HIS A 50 11.64 2.51 -3.04
CA HIS A 50 10.30 2.04 -2.66
C HIS A 50 10.11 2.05 -1.14
N ARG A 51 11.10 1.56 -0.38
CA ARG A 51 11.09 1.52 1.08
C ARG A 51 10.96 2.93 1.68
N ARG A 52 11.68 3.91 1.14
CA ARG A 52 11.52 5.33 1.53
C ARG A 52 10.07 5.83 1.36
N GLY A 53 9.39 5.40 0.30
CA GLY A 53 7.98 5.69 0.09
C GLY A 53 7.09 5.04 1.15
N TRP A 54 7.32 3.76 1.42
CA TRP A 54 6.61 2.99 2.44
C TRP A 54 6.75 3.63 3.83
N ASP A 55 7.98 3.95 4.24
CA ASP A 55 8.28 4.52 5.55
C ASP A 55 7.84 6.00 5.67
N SER A 56 7.48 6.66 4.57
CA SER A 56 7.00 8.06 4.59
C SER A 56 5.53 8.24 4.99
N VAL A 57 4.77 7.14 5.08
CA VAL A 57 3.35 7.19 5.42
C VAL A 57 3.18 7.48 6.90
N THR A 58 2.41 8.51 7.21
CA THR A 58 2.09 8.92 8.59
C THR A 58 0.74 8.37 9.04
N VAL A 59 0.48 8.42 10.35
CA VAL A 59 -0.84 8.07 10.94
C VAL A 59 -1.96 8.91 10.31
N ILE A 60 -1.72 10.20 10.08
CA ILE A 60 -2.70 11.10 9.44
C ILE A 60 -3.05 10.63 8.03
N ASP A 61 -2.06 10.19 7.26
CA ASP A 61 -2.29 9.68 5.91
C ASP A 61 -3.16 8.42 5.92
N ILE A 62 -2.94 7.55 6.92
CA ILE A 62 -3.71 6.32 7.13
C ILE A 62 -5.16 6.67 7.48
N ASP A 63 -5.38 7.55 8.46
CA ASP A 63 -6.72 7.97 8.88
C ASP A 63 -7.53 8.56 7.73
N VAL A 64 -6.90 9.42 6.93
CA VAL A 64 -7.53 10.02 5.74
C VAL A 64 -7.88 8.94 4.71
N ALA A 65 -6.97 7.97 4.48
CA ALA A 65 -7.22 6.89 3.54
C ALA A 65 -8.38 5.99 4.00
N VAL A 66 -8.44 5.62 5.28
CA VAL A 66 -9.53 4.82 5.86
C VAL A 66 -10.86 5.57 5.74
N LYS A 67 -10.90 6.86 6.09
CA LYS A 67 -12.12 7.68 5.96
C LYS A 67 -12.62 7.75 4.52
N LYS A 68 -11.72 7.92 3.54
CA LYS A 68 -12.08 7.94 2.11
C LYS A 68 -12.66 6.61 1.64
N VAL A 69 -12.12 5.48 2.10
CA VAL A 69 -12.66 4.16 1.77
C VAL A 69 -14.03 3.95 2.41
N LYS A 70 -14.19 4.28 3.70
CA LYS A 70 -15.48 4.20 4.40
C LYS A 70 -16.56 5.09 3.77
N ALA A 71 -16.17 6.26 3.25
CA ALA A 71 -17.07 7.16 2.53
C ALA A 71 -17.37 6.73 1.08
N GLY A 72 -16.84 5.59 0.61
CA GLY A 72 -17.02 5.10 -0.77
C GLY A 72 -16.26 5.91 -1.83
N GLN A 73 -15.43 6.88 -1.43
CA GLN A 73 -14.67 7.75 -2.32
C GLN A 73 -13.42 7.07 -2.89
N ALA A 74 -12.98 5.96 -2.27
CA ALA A 74 -11.88 5.13 -2.73
C ALA A 74 -12.31 3.66 -2.73
N LYS A 75 -12.16 2.98 -3.87
CA LYS A 75 -12.43 1.54 -3.97
C LYS A 75 -11.16 0.76 -3.62
N LEU A 76 -11.25 -0.14 -2.65
CA LEU A 76 -10.28 -1.20 -2.48
C LEU A 76 -10.41 -2.14 -3.68
N LEU A 77 -9.31 -2.43 -4.37
CA LEU A 77 -9.35 -3.33 -5.53
C LEU A 77 -9.92 -4.70 -5.10
N PRO A 78 -10.94 -5.23 -5.79
CA PRO A 78 -11.65 -6.44 -5.38
C PRO A 78 -10.76 -7.70 -5.38
N GLU A 79 -9.66 -7.71 -6.12
CA GLU A 79 -8.76 -8.87 -6.20
C GLU A 79 -7.94 -9.10 -4.92
N THR A 80 -7.63 -8.05 -4.17
CA THR A 80 -6.79 -8.18 -2.96
C THR A 80 -7.54 -8.87 -1.81
N ALA A 81 -8.86 -8.65 -1.71
CA ALA A 81 -9.70 -9.36 -0.73
C ALA A 81 -9.77 -10.88 -1.01
N ARG A 82 -9.69 -11.28 -2.29
CA ARG A 82 -9.72 -12.71 -2.69
C ARG A 82 -8.42 -13.46 -2.42
N GLN A 83 -7.28 -12.76 -2.34
CA GLN A 83 -5.99 -13.40 -2.02
C GLN A 83 -5.79 -13.61 -0.52
N LEU A 84 -6.51 -12.88 0.33
CA LEU A 84 -6.37 -12.93 1.79
C LEU A 84 -7.39 -13.87 2.46
N HIS A 85 -8.45 -14.25 1.74
CA HIS A 85 -9.31 -15.38 2.07
C HIS A 85 -9.14 -16.48 1.01
N PRO A 86 -8.21 -17.44 1.16
CA PRO A 86 -8.34 -18.68 0.43
C PRO A 86 -9.69 -19.29 0.84
N GLN A 87 -10.52 -19.56 -0.15
CA GLN A 87 -11.90 -20.02 0.00
C GLN A 87 -12.17 -20.81 1.29
N GLN A 88 -13.09 -20.30 2.13
CA GLN A 88 -13.96 -21.23 2.82
C GLN A 88 -14.71 -21.98 1.73
N LYS A 89 -14.32 -23.23 1.50
CA LYS A 89 -15.09 -24.20 0.73
C LYS A 89 -16.51 -24.20 1.31
N GLN A 90 -17.45 -23.57 0.61
CA GLN A 90 -18.85 -23.93 0.74
C GLN A 90 -19.01 -25.25 0.00
N GLY A 91 -19.32 -26.28 0.77
CA GLY A 91 -19.52 -27.63 0.27
C GLY A 91 -20.77 -27.74 -0.59
N ASN A 92 -20.81 -28.86 -1.30
CA ASN A 92 -22.01 -29.68 -1.40
C ASN A 92 -21.58 -31.12 -1.16
#